data_AF-A0A157SU46-F1
#
_entry.id   AF-A0A157SU46-F1
#
_cell.length_a   1.000
_cell.length_b   1.000
_cell.length_c   1.000
_cell.angle_alpha   90.00
_cell.angle_beta   90.00
_cell.angle_gamma   90.00
#
_symmetry.space_group_name_H-M   'P 1'
#
loop_
_entity.id
_entity.type
_entity.pdbx_description
1 polymer ?
#
loop_
_entity_poly.entity_id
_entity_poly.type
_entity_poly.pdbx_seq_one_letter_code
_entity_poly.pdbx_strand_id
1 'polypeptide(L)'
;MTLNAALLAALCAFYVAMMLRHGRQNALTPRSFYAAINLMRLGPYMVAVLVDPGMMDSRIYHTIGAVELEGVIRTYLACELLGAVLFFYLLRGARLEWCPAAPASARPARPPGLWAIVLLVAVALVLVVIRVQAAGGLGFLLANLALRAEITAGYGFLVTPAYACFAIATVAALQRVCARRCLFDWAVFIGVITIGALGMSAFGGRKDALLLACTALIAYASLVRPLRWTSPVFPTVFVCVAAYSYFLGAARQLGGLDMVSADPLAVAGDGLRNLSTFFKTLSYVDTYLFIVSYFQHADYWWFSIFQNLPASFMPSLLYPDKPPVDEGVYIRSLLEGYALTPPIPARDLYPSSLPPETLGNGYAAFGMAGVAAFFALKAWCFRLAFSLRLGAWKALPMVFLVCFAYNFQVSPLRLVQILQVLAVCLALNVLIRFFRKSST
;
A
#
# COMPACT_ATOMS: atom_id res chain seq x y z
N MET A 1 -28.32 7.49 12.63
CA MET A 1 -27.01 7.41 13.33
C MET A 1 -26.71 6.14 14.17
N THR A 2 -27.56 5.71 15.12
CA THR A 2 -27.24 4.62 16.09
C THR A 2 -26.82 3.28 15.44
N LEU A 3 -27.51 2.87 14.38
CA LEU A 3 -27.18 1.64 13.65
C LEU A 3 -25.79 1.72 12.97
N ASN A 4 -25.41 2.87 12.44
CA ASN A 4 -24.10 3.05 11.78
C ASN A 4 -22.96 2.95 12.81
N ALA A 5 -23.16 3.54 14.00
CA ALA A 5 -22.22 3.40 15.11
C ALA A 5 -22.09 1.94 15.56
N ALA A 6 -23.19 1.20 15.64
CA ALA A 6 -23.18 -0.23 15.98
C ALA A 6 -22.45 -1.09 14.93
N LEU A 7 -22.67 -0.83 13.63
CA LEU A 7 -21.95 -1.51 12.54
C LEU A 7 -20.45 -1.21 12.57
N LEU A 8 -20.07 0.04 12.77
CA LEU A 8 -18.66 0.43 12.89
C LEU A 8 -18.02 -0.24 14.12
N ALA A 9 -18.70 -0.24 15.26
CA ALA A 9 -18.23 -0.91 16.47
C ALA A 9 -18.04 -2.42 16.25
N ALA A 10 -18.98 -3.09 15.58
CA ALA A 10 -18.88 -4.50 15.24
C ALA A 10 -17.69 -4.78 14.32
N LEU A 11 -17.48 -3.96 13.29
CA LEU A 11 -16.36 -4.07 12.37
C LEU A 11 -15.01 -3.84 13.06
N CYS A 12 -14.89 -2.79 13.88
CA CYS A 12 -13.69 -2.52 14.67
C CYS A 12 -13.41 -3.65 15.65
N ALA A 13 -14.43 -4.13 16.38
CA ALA A 13 -14.30 -5.25 17.30
C ALA A 13 -13.85 -6.53 16.58
N PHE A 14 -14.38 -6.78 15.38
CA PHE A 14 -13.95 -7.91 14.55
C PHE A 14 -12.46 -7.82 14.17
N TYR A 15 -11.98 -6.67 13.68
CA TYR A 15 -10.57 -6.51 13.38
C TYR A 15 -9.67 -6.61 14.62
N VAL A 16 -10.07 -6.01 15.74
CA VAL A 16 -9.35 -6.13 17.02
C VAL A 16 -9.28 -7.59 17.46
N ALA A 17 -10.39 -8.34 17.38
CA ALA A 17 -10.41 -9.76 17.71
C ALA A 17 -9.45 -10.57 16.83
N MET A 18 -9.43 -10.32 15.51
CA MET A 18 -8.51 -10.98 14.58
C MET A 18 -7.04 -10.61 14.86
N MET A 19 -6.78 -9.34 15.16
CA MET A 19 -5.47 -8.81 15.54
C MET A 19 -4.95 -9.47 16.82
N LEU A 20 -5.77 -9.51 17.87
CA LEU A 20 -5.38 -10.10 19.16
C LEU A 20 -5.25 -11.62 19.07
N ARG A 21 -6.17 -12.30 18.38
CA ARG A 21 -6.16 -13.77 18.24
C ARG A 21 -4.91 -14.28 17.51
N HIS A 22 -4.54 -13.63 16.40
CA HIS A 22 -3.38 -14.05 15.60
C HIS A 22 -2.07 -13.34 15.98
N GLY A 23 -2.14 -12.27 16.78
CA GLY A 23 -1.01 -11.46 17.19
C GLY A 23 -0.43 -11.75 18.58
N ARG A 24 -0.97 -12.73 19.34
CA ARG A 24 -0.57 -12.98 20.74
C ARG A 24 0.94 -13.16 20.93
N GLN A 25 1.55 -14.00 20.08
CA GLN A 25 2.99 -14.27 20.15
C GLN A 25 3.79 -13.28 19.30
N ASN A 26 3.27 -12.92 18.13
CA ASN A 26 3.86 -11.96 17.21
C ASN A 26 2.75 -11.12 16.56
N ALA A 27 2.68 -9.84 16.91
CA ALA A 27 1.75 -8.84 16.40
C ALA A 27 1.79 -8.71 14.87
N LEU A 28 2.94 -9.00 14.26
CA LEU A 28 3.14 -8.85 12.84
C LEU A 28 2.89 -10.13 12.05
N THR A 29 2.20 -11.15 12.57
CA THR A 29 1.75 -12.27 11.71
C THR A 29 0.87 -11.75 10.56
N PRO A 30 0.84 -12.41 9.37
CA PRO A 30 0.11 -11.89 8.21
C PRO A 30 -1.35 -11.51 8.48
N ARG A 31 -2.08 -12.34 9.23
CA ARG A 31 -3.49 -12.05 9.60
C ARG A 31 -3.60 -10.87 10.55
N SER A 32 -2.74 -10.81 11.56
CA SER A 32 -2.75 -9.73 12.56
C SER A 32 -2.35 -8.40 11.94
N PHE A 33 -1.31 -8.40 11.10
CA PHE A 33 -0.86 -7.24 10.33
C PHE A 33 -1.94 -6.71 9.38
N TYR A 34 -2.58 -7.59 8.61
CA TYR A 34 -3.67 -7.19 7.72
C TYR A 34 -4.85 -6.60 8.50
N ALA A 35 -5.27 -7.24 9.60
CA ALA A 35 -6.35 -6.72 10.45
C ALA A 35 -6.02 -5.32 11.01
N ALA A 36 -4.80 -5.14 11.52
CA ALA A 36 -4.34 -3.87 12.08
C ALA A 36 -4.31 -2.73 11.05
N ILE A 37 -3.84 -3.01 9.82
CA ILE A 37 -3.83 -2.00 8.74
C ILE A 37 -5.26 -1.57 8.41
N ASN A 38 -6.20 -2.51 8.25
CA ASN A 38 -7.57 -2.15 7.91
C ASN A 38 -8.25 -1.37 9.04
N LEU A 39 -8.02 -1.77 10.31
CA LEU A 39 -8.51 -1.03 11.46
C LEU A 39 -7.97 0.41 11.49
N MET A 40 -6.67 0.60 11.24
CA MET A 40 -6.05 1.92 11.22
C MET A 40 -6.56 2.80 10.08
N ARG A 41 -6.83 2.21 8.91
CA ARG A 41 -7.31 2.95 7.72
C ARG A 41 -8.77 3.35 7.83
N LEU A 42 -9.61 2.55 8.48
CA LEU A 42 -11.06 2.76 8.51
C LEU A 42 -11.53 3.40 9.82
N GLY A 43 -11.14 2.82 10.96
CA GLY A 43 -11.76 3.10 12.26
C GLY A 43 -11.74 4.58 12.65
N PRO A 44 -10.56 5.20 12.85
CA PRO A 44 -10.48 6.57 13.34
C PRO A 44 -11.19 7.59 12.45
N TYR A 45 -11.04 7.47 11.13
CA TYR A 45 -11.65 8.43 10.21
C TYR A 45 -13.18 8.25 10.11
N MET A 46 -13.66 7.00 10.09
CA MET A 46 -15.11 6.75 10.08
C MET A 46 -15.78 7.21 11.38
N VAL A 47 -15.11 7.10 12.53
CA VAL A 47 -15.59 7.70 13.79
C VAL A 47 -15.71 9.22 13.63
N ALA A 48 -14.69 9.88 13.07
CA ALA A 48 -14.73 11.32 12.83
C ALA A 48 -15.90 11.72 11.91
N VAL A 49 -16.14 10.98 10.82
CA VAL A 49 -17.26 11.22 9.90
C VAL A 49 -18.63 10.98 10.55
N LEU A 50 -18.76 10.01 11.45
CA LEU A 50 -20.02 9.77 12.17
C LEU A 50 -20.32 10.86 13.21
N VAL A 51 -19.29 11.46 13.81
CA VAL A 51 -19.43 12.55 14.79
C VAL A 51 -19.68 13.88 14.07
N ASP A 52 -18.91 14.15 13.02
CA ASP A 52 -18.99 15.36 12.22
C ASP A 52 -18.86 15.02 10.72
N PRO A 53 -19.98 14.92 9.99
CA PRO A 53 -19.99 14.70 8.54
C PRO A 53 -19.23 15.78 7.75
N GLY A 54 -19.03 16.98 8.30
CA GLY A 54 -18.27 18.06 7.67
C GLY A 54 -16.78 17.72 7.48
N MET A 55 -16.28 16.66 8.12
CA MET A 55 -14.91 16.16 7.94
C MET A 55 -14.69 15.47 6.58
N MET A 56 -15.76 15.08 5.87
CA MET A 56 -15.68 14.50 4.52
C MET A 56 -15.15 15.51 3.50
N ASP A 57 -14.60 15.06 2.37
CA ASP A 57 -14.36 15.96 1.22
C ASP A 57 -15.68 16.64 0.84
N SER A 58 -15.67 17.97 0.77
CA SER A 58 -16.88 18.76 0.55
C SER A 58 -17.57 18.38 -0.75
N ARG A 59 -16.83 18.04 -1.81
CA ARG A 59 -17.43 17.61 -3.09
C ARG A 59 -18.20 16.31 -2.94
N ILE A 60 -17.64 15.36 -2.19
CA ILE A 60 -18.29 14.07 -1.94
C ILE A 60 -19.51 14.27 -1.04
N TYR A 61 -19.38 15.06 0.03
CA TYR A 61 -20.50 15.39 0.90
C TYR A 61 -21.65 16.05 0.14
N HIS A 62 -21.35 17.02 -0.74
CA HIS A 62 -22.35 17.68 -1.58
C HIS A 62 -22.96 16.75 -2.64
N THR A 63 -22.18 15.84 -3.21
CA THR A 63 -22.66 14.88 -4.22
C THR A 63 -23.62 13.86 -3.61
N ILE A 64 -23.32 13.38 -2.40
CA ILE A 64 -24.18 12.42 -1.68
C ILE A 64 -25.42 13.13 -1.12
N GLY A 65 -25.25 14.35 -0.59
CA GLY A 65 -26.30 15.07 0.11
C GLY A 65 -26.55 14.54 1.52
N ALA A 66 -27.01 15.42 2.42
CA ALA A 66 -27.18 15.08 3.84
C ALA A 66 -28.24 14.00 4.10
N VAL A 67 -29.28 13.93 3.26
CA VAL A 67 -30.42 13.01 3.43
C VAL A 67 -30.00 11.56 3.14
N GLU A 68 -29.19 11.34 2.11
CA GLU A 68 -28.80 9.99 1.70
C GLU A 68 -27.57 9.46 2.46
N LEU A 69 -26.77 10.35 3.03
CA LEU A 69 -25.49 10.02 3.65
C LEU A 69 -25.60 8.90 4.71
N GLU A 70 -26.65 8.91 5.53
CA GLU A 70 -26.84 7.85 6.54
C GLU A 70 -27.00 6.45 5.91
N GLY A 71 -27.74 6.36 4.79
CA GLY A 71 -27.99 5.12 4.07
C GLY A 71 -26.75 4.63 3.31
N VAL A 72 -25.99 5.55 2.73
CA VAL A 72 -24.71 5.28 2.06
C VAL A 72 -23.69 4.75 3.07
N ILE A 73 -23.52 5.41 4.22
CA ILE A 73 -22.63 4.95 5.30
C ILE A 73 -23.04 3.55 5.78
N ARG A 74 -24.34 3.29 5.95
CA ARG A 74 -24.83 1.98 6.38
C ARG A 74 -24.45 0.88 5.38
N THR A 75 -24.68 1.14 4.09
CA THR A 75 -24.36 0.21 3.01
C THR A 75 -22.86 -0.05 2.93
N TYR A 76 -22.05 1.01 3.04
CA TYR A 76 -20.59 0.92 3.07
C TYR A 76 -20.10 0.05 4.24
N LEU A 77 -20.54 0.34 5.47
CA LEU A 77 -20.13 -0.42 6.66
C LEU A 77 -20.58 -1.88 6.60
N ALA A 78 -21.77 -2.15 6.08
CA ALA A 78 -22.25 -3.51 5.85
C ALA A 78 -21.37 -4.26 4.83
N CYS A 79 -20.99 -3.60 3.73
CA CYS A 79 -20.09 -4.16 2.72
C CYS A 79 -18.69 -4.46 3.28
N GLU A 80 -18.11 -3.54 4.07
CA GLU A 80 -16.82 -3.76 4.73
C GLU A 80 -16.87 -4.93 5.71
N LEU A 81 -17.92 -5.00 6.54
CA LEU A 81 -18.09 -6.10 7.48
C LEU A 81 -18.25 -7.45 6.76
N LEU A 82 -19.09 -7.50 5.73
CA LEU A 82 -19.26 -8.68 4.89
C LEU A 82 -17.93 -9.12 4.27
N GLY A 83 -17.20 -8.18 3.65
CA GLY A 83 -15.91 -8.43 3.02
C GLY A 83 -14.86 -8.92 4.03
N ALA A 84 -14.78 -8.29 5.20
CA ALA A 84 -13.85 -8.67 6.27
C ALA A 84 -14.14 -10.08 6.80
N VAL A 85 -15.40 -10.38 7.12
CA VAL A 85 -15.82 -11.71 7.61
C VAL A 85 -15.50 -12.78 6.57
N LEU A 86 -15.89 -12.56 5.32
CA LEU A 86 -15.68 -13.51 4.23
C LEU A 86 -14.19 -13.76 3.98
N PHE A 87 -13.38 -12.71 3.92
CA PHE A 87 -11.94 -12.80 3.73
C PHE A 87 -11.27 -13.66 4.80
N PHE A 88 -11.52 -13.37 6.08
CA PHE A 88 -10.91 -14.12 7.17
C PHE A 88 -11.47 -15.53 7.32
N TYR A 89 -12.76 -15.73 7.02
CA TYR A 89 -13.38 -17.06 6.99
C TYR A 89 -12.71 -17.96 5.95
N LEU A 90 -12.52 -17.47 4.71
CA LEU A 90 -11.88 -18.23 3.63
C LEU A 90 -10.38 -18.43 3.82
N LEU A 91 -9.75 -17.61 4.67
CA LEU A 91 -8.38 -17.81 5.13
C LEU A 91 -8.27 -18.79 6.30
N ARG A 92 -9.36 -19.29 6.88
CA ARG A 92 -9.30 -20.24 8.00
C ARG A 92 -8.53 -21.49 7.60
N GLY A 93 -7.63 -21.95 8.48
CA GLY A 93 -6.78 -23.12 8.24
C GLY A 93 -5.58 -22.89 7.31
N ALA A 94 -5.51 -21.76 6.58
CA ALA A 94 -4.33 -21.42 5.78
C ALA A 94 -3.10 -21.21 6.67
N ARG A 95 -1.95 -21.74 6.27
CA ARG A 95 -0.65 -21.47 6.91
C ARG A 95 -0.05 -20.23 6.25
N LEU A 96 -0.12 -19.10 6.94
CA LEU A 96 0.37 -17.81 6.45
C LEU A 96 1.60 -17.41 7.26
N GLU A 97 2.79 -17.62 6.69
CA GLU A 97 4.08 -17.31 7.32
C GLU A 97 4.91 -16.43 6.37
N TRP A 98 5.55 -15.38 6.89
CA TRP A 98 6.44 -14.51 6.08
C TRP A 98 7.72 -15.22 5.64
N CYS A 99 8.15 -16.19 6.43
CA CYS A 99 9.33 -17.00 6.20
C CYS A 99 8.95 -18.46 6.44
N PRO A 100 8.39 -19.15 5.43
CA PRO A 100 8.09 -20.56 5.58
C PRO A 100 9.34 -21.35 5.98
N ALA A 101 9.17 -22.33 6.86
CA ALA A 101 10.26 -23.22 7.25
C ALA A 101 10.96 -23.80 6.01
N ALA A 102 12.29 -23.70 5.98
CA ALA A 102 13.09 -24.31 4.93
C ALA A 102 12.94 -25.84 5.03
N PRO A 103 12.89 -26.57 3.91
CA PRO A 103 12.92 -28.03 3.96
C PRO A 103 14.20 -28.50 4.69
N ALA A 104 14.11 -29.61 5.42
CA ALA A 104 15.22 -30.14 6.23
C ALA A 104 16.51 -30.39 5.43
N SER A 105 16.40 -30.56 4.11
CA SER A 105 17.52 -30.74 3.19
C SER A 105 18.24 -29.44 2.78
N ALA A 106 17.74 -28.27 3.16
CA ALA A 106 18.34 -27.00 2.79
C ALA A 106 19.55 -26.68 3.68
N ARG A 107 20.76 -26.66 3.08
CA ARG A 107 21.96 -26.15 3.75
C ARG A 107 21.70 -24.73 4.30
N PRO A 108 22.22 -24.39 5.49
CA PRO A 108 22.08 -23.04 6.04
C PRO A 108 22.64 -22.05 5.03
N ALA A 109 21.79 -21.13 4.56
CA ALA A 109 22.22 -20.11 3.63
C ALA A 109 23.29 -19.25 4.31
N ARG A 110 24.50 -19.21 3.74
CA ARG A 110 25.50 -18.21 4.12
C ARG A 110 24.83 -16.83 4.08
N PRO A 111 25.09 -15.95 5.07
CA PRO A 111 24.53 -14.61 5.06
C PRO A 111 24.93 -13.90 3.76
N PRO A 112 24.05 -13.03 3.22
CA PRO A 112 24.37 -12.30 2.01
C PRO A 112 25.66 -11.48 2.20
N GLY A 113 26.51 -11.48 1.18
CA GLY A 113 27.72 -10.65 1.17
C GLY A 113 27.36 -9.17 1.15
N LEU A 114 28.21 -8.32 1.73
CA LEU A 114 28.03 -6.87 1.72
C LEU A 114 27.92 -6.32 0.29
N TRP A 115 28.70 -6.87 -0.64
CA TRP A 115 28.67 -6.50 -2.05
C TRP A 115 27.28 -6.67 -2.68
N ALA A 116 26.52 -7.70 -2.29
CA ALA A 116 25.18 -7.93 -2.83
C ALA A 116 24.19 -6.86 -2.34
N ILE A 117 24.32 -6.45 -1.08
CA ILE A 117 23.53 -5.35 -0.50
C ILE A 117 23.87 -4.04 -1.21
N VAL A 118 25.16 -3.74 -1.38
CA VAL A 118 25.65 -2.53 -2.07
C VAL A 118 25.16 -2.50 -3.53
N LEU A 119 25.24 -3.62 -4.25
CA LEU A 119 24.77 -3.73 -5.62
C LEU A 119 23.25 -3.45 -5.72
N LEU A 120 22.45 -4.05 -4.84
CA LEU A 120 21.00 -3.81 -4.82
C LEU A 120 20.66 -2.35 -4.54
N VAL A 121 21.35 -1.71 -3.59
CA VAL A 121 21.19 -0.28 -3.30
C VAL A 121 21.61 0.57 -4.49
N ALA A 122 22.72 0.25 -5.13
CA ALA A 122 23.21 0.98 -6.31
C ALA A 122 22.21 0.91 -7.47
N VAL A 123 21.69 -0.28 -7.79
CA VAL A 123 20.65 -0.46 -8.82
C VAL A 123 19.39 0.35 -8.48
N ALA A 124 18.94 0.30 -7.22
CA ALA A 124 17.78 1.06 -6.78
C ALA A 124 17.99 2.58 -6.93
N LEU A 125 19.17 3.09 -6.54
CA LEU A 125 19.54 4.50 -6.69
C LEU A 125 19.62 4.92 -8.15
N VAL A 126 20.17 4.09 -9.04
CA VAL A 126 20.20 4.37 -10.49
C VAL A 126 18.78 4.53 -11.04
N LEU A 127 17.85 3.65 -10.66
CA LEU A 127 16.43 3.77 -11.07
C LEU A 127 15.77 5.05 -10.53
N VAL A 128 16.08 5.43 -9.29
CA VAL A 128 15.63 6.70 -8.69
C VAL A 128 16.19 7.88 -9.48
N VAL A 129 17.49 7.89 -9.79
CA VAL A 129 18.15 8.97 -10.55
C VAL A 129 17.56 9.08 -11.96
N ILE A 130 17.38 7.97 -12.68
CA ILE A 130 16.74 7.96 -14.01
C ILE A 130 15.36 8.60 -13.93
N ARG A 131 14.56 8.24 -12.91
CA ARG A 131 13.23 8.81 -12.71
C ARG A 131 13.28 10.31 -12.38
N VAL A 132 14.24 10.75 -11.56
CA VAL A 132 14.43 12.17 -11.24
C VAL A 132 14.79 12.96 -12.50
N GLN A 133 15.70 12.44 -13.33
CA GLN A 133 16.09 13.09 -14.59
C GLN A 133 14.92 13.16 -15.57
N ALA A 134 14.16 12.07 -15.71
CA ALA A 134 12.96 12.03 -16.56
C ALA A 134 11.85 13.00 -16.10
N ALA A 135 11.83 13.35 -14.81
CA ALA A 135 10.92 14.33 -14.23
C ALA A 135 11.40 15.79 -14.38
N GLY A 136 12.53 16.06 -15.04
CA GLY A 136 13.11 17.40 -15.18
C GLY A 136 14.14 17.77 -14.11
N GLY A 137 14.59 16.82 -13.31
CA GLY A 137 15.59 17.01 -12.25
C GLY A 137 15.01 17.25 -10.86
N LEU A 138 15.85 17.13 -9.83
CA LEU A 138 15.42 17.21 -8.43
C LEU A 138 14.89 18.60 -8.06
N GLY A 139 15.56 19.66 -8.52
CA GLY A 139 15.14 21.04 -8.25
C GLY A 139 13.77 21.36 -8.83
N PHE A 140 13.54 20.97 -10.09
CA PHE A 140 12.23 21.12 -10.75
C PHE A 140 11.13 20.36 -9.99
N LEU A 141 11.43 19.13 -9.57
CA LEU A 141 10.47 18.31 -8.85
C LEU A 141 10.11 18.89 -7.48
N LEU A 142 11.09 19.40 -6.73
CA LEU A 142 10.84 20.01 -5.42
C LEU A 142 10.03 21.30 -5.57
N ALA A 143 10.34 22.13 -6.57
CA ALA A 143 9.58 23.35 -6.87
C ALA A 143 8.12 23.06 -7.28
N ASN A 144 7.87 21.90 -7.90
CA ASN A 144 6.55 21.50 -8.41
C ASN A 144 5.96 20.30 -7.66
N LEU A 145 6.25 20.16 -6.36
CA LEU A 145 5.80 18.99 -5.57
C LEU A 145 4.27 18.83 -5.54
N ALA A 146 3.54 19.93 -5.74
CA ALA A 146 2.07 19.94 -5.89
C ALA A 146 1.60 19.22 -7.17
N LEU A 147 2.31 19.38 -8.29
CA LEU A 147 1.99 18.81 -9.61
C LEU A 147 2.63 17.44 -9.86
N ARG A 148 3.20 16.83 -8.83
CA ARG A 148 3.96 15.57 -8.96
C ARG A 148 3.20 14.43 -9.65
N ALA A 149 1.88 14.38 -9.54
CA ALA A 149 1.08 13.27 -10.05
C ALA A 149 1.13 13.27 -11.58
N GLU A 150 1.04 14.46 -12.17
CA GLU A 150 1.19 14.72 -13.60
C GLU A 150 2.65 14.53 -14.03
N ILE A 151 3.60 15.14 -13.31
CA ILE A 151 5.04 15.04 -13.64
C ILE A 151 5.53 13.60 -13.60
N THR A 152 5.03 12.80 -12.67
CA THR A 152 5.49 11.41 -12.48
C THR A 152 4.60 10.37 -13.18
N ALA A 153 3.58 10.81 -13.92
CA ALA A 153 2.70 9.94 -14.68
C ALA A 153 3.50 9.10 -15.68
N GLY A 154 3.15 7.82 -15.83
CA GLY A 154 3.83 6.90 -16.73
C GLY A 154 5.13 6.28 -16.18
N TYR A 155 5.79 6.85 -15.16
CA TYR A 155 7.05 6.29 -14.62
C TYR A 155 6.88 5.20 -13.56
N GLY A 156 5.66 4.67 -13.38
CA GLY A 156 5.36 3.63 -12.37
C GLY A 156 6.24 2.39 -12.50
N PHE A 157 6.66 2.04 -13.73
CA PHE A 157 7.54 0.90 -14.00
C PHE A 157 8.96 1.04 -13.43
N LEU A 158 9.40 2.24 -13.07
CA LEU A 158 10.69 2.48 -12.41
C LEU A 158 10.58 2.36 -10.88
N VAL A 159 9.42 2.73 -10.32
CA VAL A 159 9.19 2.82 -8.87
C VAL A 159 9.18 1.44 -8.23
N THR A 160 8.43 0.51 -8.81
CA THR A 160 8.24 -0.83 -8.24
C THR A 160 9.54 -1.64 -8.18
N PRO A 161 10.38 -1.68 -9.24
CA PRO A 161 11.69 -2.34 -9.17
C PRO A 161 12.66 -1.66 -8.19
N ALA A 162 12.69 -0.32 -8.15
CA ALA A 162 13.55 0.41 -7.20
C ALA A 162 13.20 0.06 -5.75
N TYR A 163 11.90 0.09 -5.41
CA TYR A 163 11.41 -0.35 -4.12
C TYR A 163 11.80 -1.82 -3.83
N ALA A 164 11.59 -2.74 -4.78
CA ALA A 164 11.90 -4.15 -4.58
C ALA A 164 13.39 -4.36 -4.27
N CYS A 165 14.29 -3.66 -4.95
CA CYS A 165 15.72 -3.69 -4.67
C CYS A 165 16.04 -3.17 -3.25
N PHE A 166 15.50 -2.03 -2.83
CA PHE A 166 15.68 -1.52 -1.46
C PHE A 166 15.10 -2.46 -0.39
N ALA A 167 13.93 -3.04 -0.64
CA ALA A 167 13.29 -3.97 0.28
C ALA A 167 14.09 -5.26 0.45
N ILE A 168 14.62 -5.81 -0.65
CA ILE A 168 15.49 -7.00 -0.60
C ILE A 168 16.81 -6.69 0.10
N ALA A 169 17.42 -5.52 -0.18
CA ALA A 169 18.63 -5.06 0.49
C ALA A 169 18.41 -4.92 2.00
N THR A 170 17.26 -4.38 2.42
CA THR A 170 16.87 -4.25 3.84
C THR A 170 16.81 -5.62 4.53
N VAL A 171 16.13 -6.60 3.93
CA VAL A 171 16.05 -7.96 4.52
C VAL A 171 17.42 -8.65 4.53
N ALA A 172 18.22 -8.46 3.48
CA ALA A 172 19.58 -9.01 3.39
C ALA A 172 20.52 -8.41 4.46
N ALA A 173 20.48 -7.09 4.67
CA ALA A 173 21.25 -6.42 5.71
C ALA A 173 20.86 -6.93 7.11
N LEU A 174 19.57 -7.12 7.38
CA LEU A 174 19.12 -7.68 8.65
C LEU A 174 19.57 -9.12 8.87
N GLN A 175 19.55 -9.97 7.83
CA GLN A 175 20.08 -11.34 7.93
C GLN A 175 21.56 -11.34 8.31
N ARG A 176 22.33 -10.37 7.80
CA ARG A 176 23.73 -10.19 8.14
C ARG A 176 23.91 -9.74 9.59
N VAL A 177 23.08 -8.81 10.07
CA VAL A 177 22.99 -8.43 11.50
C VAL A 177 22.75 -9.66 12.38
N CYS A 178 21.79 -10.52 12.03
CA CYS A 178 21.52 -11.75 12.80
C CYS A 178 22.73 -12.70 12.83
N ALA A 179 23.48 -12.78 11.74
CA ALA A 179 24.61 -13.70 11.61
C ALA A 179 25.89 -13.22 12.33
N ARG A 180 26.18 -11.91 12.33
CA ARG A 180 27.44 -11.36 12.86
C ARG A 180 27.29 -10.51 14.12
N ARG A 181 26.11 -9.90 14.32
CA ARG A 181 25.76 -9.04 15.48
C ARG A 181 26.74 -7.88 15.75
N CYS A 182 27.40 -7.34 14.73
CA CYS A 182 28.31 -6.20 14.91
C CYS A 182 27.61 -4.85 14.62
N LEU A 183 28.14 -3.78 15.21
CA LEU A 183 27.62 -2.40 15.04
C LEU A 183 27.64 -1.93 13.58
N PHE A 184 28.67 -2.32 12.83
CA PHE A 184 28.77 -1.99 11.41
C PHE A 184 27.58 -2.55 10.61
N ASP A 185 27.14 -3.78 10.90
CA ASP A 185 26.01 -4.37 10.17
C ASP A 185 24.68 -3.71 10.55
N TRP A 186 24.55 -3.25 11.79
CA TRP A 186 23.42 -2.40 12.21
C TRP A 186 23.43 -1.06 11.47
N ALA A 187 24.60 -0.42 11.35
CA ALA A 187 24.75 0.82 10.60
C ALA A 187 24.40 0.63 9.12
N VAL A 188 24.81 -0.49 8.50
CA VAL A 188 24.40 -0.85 7.13
C VAL A 188 22.89 -1.03 7.03
N PHE A 189 22.27 -1.77 7.95
CA PHE A 189 20.81 -1.99 7.95
C PHE A 189 20.03 -0.67 8.06
N ILE A 190 20.40 0.20 8.99
CA ILE A 190 19.76 1.52 9.16
C ILE A 190 20.05 2.42 7.95
N GLY A 191 21.28 2.41 7.44
CA GLY A 191 21.67 3.16 6.25
C GLY A 191 20.85 2.80 5.01
N VAL A 192 20.62 1.51 4.75
CA VAL A 192 19.77 1.05 3.64
C VAL A 192 18.34 1.55 3.78
N ILE A 193 17.76 1.48 4.97
CA ILE A 193 16.39 1.96 5.23
C ILE A 193 16.31 3.48 5.02
N THR A 194 17.26 4.24 5.56
CA THR A 194 17.28 5.71 5.45
C THR A 194 17.45 6.15 3.99
N ILE A 195 18.42 5.59 3.28
CA ILE A 195 18.66 5.90 1.86
C ILE A 195 17.44 5.50 1.02
N GLY A 196 16.88 4.31 1.26
CA GLY A 196 15.70 3.85 0.55
C GLY A 196 14.47 4.72 0.82
N ALA A 197 14.23 5.10 2.08
CA ALA A 197 13.14 5.99 2.46
C ALA A 197 13.29 7.33 1.74
N LEU A 198 14.45 7.99 1.84
CA LEU A 198 14.71 9.27 1.17
C LEU A 198 14.54 9.18 -0.35
N GLY A 199 15.07 8.13 -0.99
CA GLY A 199 14.95 7.91 -2.43
C GLY A 199 13.51 7.73 -2.89
N MET A 200 12.68 7.03 -2.11
CA MET A 200 11.26 6.88 -2.41
C MET A 200 10.44 8.13 -2.06
N SER A 201 10.84 8.87 -1.03
CA SER A 201 10.21 10.13 -0.61
C SER A 201 10.50 11.31 -1.53
N ALA A 202 11.57 11.26 -2.33
CA ALA A 202 12.00 12.36 -3.20
C ALA A 202 10.86 12.87 -4.10
N PHE A 203 9.95 11.98 -4.52
CA PHE A 203 8.79 12.30 -5.35
C PHE A 203 7.56 12.75 -4.54
N GLY A 204 7.74 13.09 -3.26
CA GLY A 204 6.69 13.38 -2.27
C GLY A 204 5.83 12.17 -1.88
N GLY A 205 6.10 10.98 -2.42
CA GLY A 205 5.34 9.77 -2.15
C GLY A 205 5.66 9.21 -0.75
N ARG A 206 4.64 9.05 0.11
CA ARG A 206 4.85 8.42 1.44
C ARG A 206 4.75 6.90 1.42
N LYS A 207 3.92 6.36 0.54
CA LYS A 207 3.50 4.95 0.56
C LYS A 207 4.67 3.98 0.51
N ASP A 208 5.61 4.16 -0.41
CA ASP A 208 6.68 3.19 -0.62
C ASP A 208 7.72 3.23 0.51
N ALA A 209 8.00 4.42 1.07
CA ALA A 209 8.83 4.56 2.26
C ALA A 209 8.17 3.88 3.49
N LEU A 210 6.86 4.06 3.67
CA LEU A 210 6.11 3.37 4.72
C LEU A 210 6.11 1.85 4.51
N LEU A 211 5.96 1.39 3.27
CA LEU A 211 6.04 -0.02 2.93
C LEU A 211 7.44 -0.59 3.19
N LEU A 212 8.50 0.17 2.93
CA LEU A 212 9.88 -0.20 3.26
C LEU A 212 10.08 -0.32 4.78
N ALA A 213 9.54 0.63 5.55
CA ALA A 213 9.55 0.57 7.02
C ALA A 213 8.76 -0.64 7.55
N CYS A 214 7.59 -0.93 6.99
CA CYS A 214 6.83 -2.14 7.32
C CYS A 214 7.62 -3.41 6.99
N THR A 215 8.34 -3.43 5.87
CA THR A 215 9.20 -4.55 5.47
C THR A 215 10.33 -4.76 6.48
N ALA A 216 11.01 -3.69 6.89
CA ALA A 216 12.05 -3.73 7.91
C ALA A 216 11.51 -4.28 9.24
N LEU A 217 10.34 -3.81 9.67
CA LEU A 217 9.70 -4.21 10.93
C LEU A 217 9.25 -5.68 10.91
N ILE A 218 8.66 -6.14 9.81
CA ILE A 218 8.25 -7.54 9.62
C ILE A 218 9.48 -8.45 9.55
N ALA A 219 10.54 -8.01 8.86
CA ALA A 219 11.80 -8.75 8.79
C ALA A 219 12.43 -8.88 10.18
N TYR A 220 12.46 -7.80 10.96
CA TYR A 220 12.91 -7.81 12.35
C TYR A 220 12.09 -8.77 13.22
N ALA A 221 10.76 -8.68 13.13
CA ALA A 221 9.87 -9.54 13.89
C ALA A 221 9.99 -11.03 13.54
N SER A 222 10.40 -11.33 12.30
CA SER A 222 10.50 -12.70 11.79
C SER A 222 11.90 -13.31 11.95
N LEU A 223 12.96 -12.50 11.95
CA LEU A 223 14.35 -12.97 11.93
C LEU A 223 15.11 -12.72 13.24
N VAL A 224 14.70 -11.73 14.04
CA VAL A 224 15.40 -11.35 15.29
C VAL A 224 14.59 -11.76 16.50
N ARG A 225 13.44 -11.12 16.72
CA ARG A 225 12.57 -11.40 17.86
C ARG A 225 11.12 -11.06 17.53
N PRO A 226 10.14 -11.87 17.96
CA PRO A 226 8.73 -11.55 17.75
C PRO A 226 8.37 -10.25 18.48
N LEU A 227 7.59 -9.39 17.83
CA LEU A 227 7.08 -8.14 18.42
C LEU A 227 5.67 -8.40 18.94
N ARG A 228 5.36 -8.04 20.19
CA ARG A 228 4.00 -8.13 20.75
C ARG A 228 3.31 -6.77 20.65
N TRP A 229 1.97 -6.73 20.59
CA TRP A 229 1.21 -5.47 20.50
C TRP A 229 1.47 -4.50 21.67
N THR A 230 1.92 -5.02 22.81
CA THR A 230 2.35 -4.24 23.99
C THR A 230 3.76 -3.67 23.89
N SER A 231 4.49 -3.96 22.82
CA SER A 231 5.86 -3.47 22.64
C SER A 231 5.89 -1.95 22.43
N PRO A 232 6.82 -1.21 23.06
CA PRO A 232 6.95 0.24 22.88
C PRO A 232 7.36 0.64 21.44
N VAL A 233 7.74 -0.33 20.61
CA VAL A 233 8.05 -0.10 19.20
C VAL A 233 6.81 0.42 18.44
N PHE A 234 5.61 -0.07 18.73
CA PHE A 234 4.39 0.34 18.01
C PHE A 234 4.02 1.82 18.22
N PRO A 235 3.92 2.35 19.46
CA PRO A 235 3.66 3.78 19.64
C PRO A 235 4.78 4.64 19.04
N THR A 236 6.05 4.22 19.16
CA THR A 236 7.18 4.95 18.58
C THR A 236 7.07 5.01 17.04
N VAL A 237 6.85 3.86 16.40
CA VAL A 237 6.66 3.78 14.94
C VAL A 237 5.44 4.58 14.50
N PHE A 238 4.34 4.52 15.25
CA PHE A 238 3.14 5.29 14.96
C PHE A 238 3.42 6.80 14.96
N VAL A 239 4.08 7.32 16.00
CA VAL A 239 4.47 8.74 16.08
C VAL A 239 5.39 9.13 14.93
N CYS A 240 6.41 8.33 14.63
CA CYS A 240 7.31 8.59 13.51
C CYS A 240 6.58 8.60 12.16
N VAL A 241 5.69 7.62 11.92
CA VAL A 241 4.90 7.51 10.68
C VAL A 241 3.92 8.67 10.56
N ALA A 242 3.28 9.06 11.67
CA ALA A 242 2.35 10.18 11.70
C ALA A 242 3.07 11.50 11.38
N ALA A 243 4.17 11.77 12.08
CA ALA A 243 5.01 12.95 11.83
C ALA A 243 5.49 12.98 10.37
N TYR A 244 6.12 11.90 9.89
CA TYR A 244 6.61 11.80 8.52
C TYR A 244 5.49 12.04 7.48
N SER A 245 4.35 11.38 7.67
CA SER A 245 3.22 11.48 6.73
C SER A 245 2.57 12.86 6.72
N TYR A 246 2.59 13.54 7.86
CA TYR A 246 2.06 14.90 8.02
C TYR A 246 3.01 15.93 7.42
N PHE A 247 4.30 15.93 7.79
CA PHE A 247 5.29 16.86 7.23
C PHE A 247 5.42 16.71 5.71
N LEU A 248 5.45 15.48 5.21
CA LEU A 248 5.47 15.27 3.76
C LEU A 248 4.13 15.67 3.11
N GLY A 249 3.02 15.61 3.84
CA GLY A 249 1.72 16.14 3.40
C GLY A 249 1.73 17.66 3.27
N ALA A 250 2.19 18.35 4.31
CA ALA A 250 2.32 19.80 4.36
C ALA A 250 3.26 20.33 3.27
N ALA A 251 4.42 19.68 3.10
CA ALA A 251 5.41 20.04 2.07
C ALA A 251 4.85 19.99 0.63
N ARG A 252 3.77 19.24 0.37
CA ARG A 252 3.18 19.12 -0.97
C ARG A 252 2.21 20.24 -1.34
N GLN A 253 1.81 21.05 -0.37
CA GLN A 253 0.95 22.17 -0.67
C GLN A 253 1.74 23.23 -1.44
N LEU A 254 1.06 24.10 -2.19
CA LEU A 254 1.69 25.24 -2.84
C LEU A 254 2.39 26.10 -1.77
N GLY A 255 3.70 26.36 -1.92
CA GLY A 255 4.52 27.05 -0.90
C GLY A 255 4.77 26.22 0.38
N GLY A 256 4.34 24.96 0.43
CA GLY A 256 4.39 24.13 1.63
C GLY A 256 5.80 23.78 2.09
N LEU A 257 6.76 23.67 1.17
CA LEU A 257 8.18 23.46 1.51
C LEU A 257 8.76 24.66 2.26
N ASP A 258 8.47 25.87 1.79
CA ASP A 258 8.95 27.10 2.43
C ASP A 258 8.36 27.23 3.83
N MET A 259 7.05 26.99 3.98
CA MET A 259 6.35 26.99 5.26
C MET A 259 6.95 25.98 6.25
N VAL A 260 7.17 24.73 5.81
CA VAL A 260 7.76 23.68 6.67
C VAL A 260 9.19 24.02 7.07
N SER A 261 9.96 24.67 6.19
CA SER A 261 11.34 25.07 6.47
C SER A 261 11.44 26.26 7.41
N ALA A 262 10.51 27.21 7.31
CA ALA A 262 10.51 28.44 8.09
C ALA A 262 10.05 28.22 9.54
N ASP A 263 8.99 27.45 9.76
CA ASP A 263 8.47 27.15 11.09
C ASP A 263 7.91 25.71 11.21
N PRO A 264 8.79 24.71 11.41
CA PRO A 264 8.36 23.32 11.54
C PRO A 264 7.55 23.07 12.82
N LEU A 265 7.69 23.90 13.86
CA LEU A 265 6.96 23.74 15.12
C LEU A 265 5.52 24.23 15.00
N ALA A 266 5.27 25.35 14.31
CA ALA A 266 3.91 25.79 14.00
C ALA A 266 3.18 24.74 13.14
N VAL A 267 3.85 24.23 12.10
CA VAL A 267 3.29 23.18 11.24
C VAL A 267 2.93 21.94 12.07
N ALA A 268 3.81 21.50 12.97
CA ALA A 268 3.51 20.38 13.88
C ALA A 268 2.33 20.66 14.82
N GLY A 269 2.25 21.87 15.37
CA GLY A 269 1.14 22.33 16.22
C GLY A 269 -0.20 22.25 15.52
N ASP A 270 -0.28 22.68 14.26
CA ASP A 270 -1.48 22.59 13.43
C ASP A 270 -1.87 21.14 13.14
N GLY A 271 -0.88 20.26 12.97
CA GLY A 271 -1.11 18.83 12.73
C GLY A 271 -1.72 18.13 13.94
N LEU A 272 -1.27 18.46 15.14
CA LEU A 272 -1.84 17.94 16.39
C LEU A 272 -3.27 18.44 16.62
N ARG A 273 -3.59 19.66 16.21
CA ARG A 273 -4.96 20.20 16.28
C ARG A 273 -5.89 19.55 15.25
N ASN A 274 -5.35 19.04 14.14
CA ASN A 274 -6.10 18.48 13.00
C ASN A 274 -5.85 16.99 12.76
N LEU A 275 -5.82 16.17 13.82
CA LEU A 275 -5.62 14.71 13.72
C LEU A 275 -6.65 14.02 12.81
N SER A 276 -7.87 14.55 12.71
CA SER A 276 -8.89 14.06 11.77
C SER A 276 -8.41 14.11 10.32
N THR A 277 -7.70 15.18 9.94
CA THR A 277 -7.11 15.34 8.60
C THR A 277 -6.01 14.30 8.35
N PHE A 278 -5.21 13.98 9.35
CA PHE A 278 -4.23 12.89 9.24
C PHE A 278 -4.90 11.56 8.92
N PHE A 279 -5.93 11.17 9.70
CA PHE A 279 -6.65 9.92 9.46
C PHE A 279 -7.41 9.92 8.14
N LYS A 280 -7.99 11.06 7.73
CA LYS A 280 -8.57 11.25 6.39
C LYS A 280 -7.57 10.89 5.31
N THR A 281 -6.34 11.38 5.40
CA THR A 281 -5.32 11.11 4.37
C THR A 281 -4.90 9.63 4.31
N LEU A 282 -4.98 8.89 5.42
CA LEU A 282 -4.67 7.46 5.47
C LEU A 282 -5.84 6.59 5.00
N SER A 283 -7.04 7.15 5.03
CA SER A 283 -8.29 6.47 4.74
C SER A 283 -8.72 6.62 3.28
N TYR A 284 -9.58 5.72 2.84
CA TYR A 284 -10.27 5.78 1.54
C TYR A 284 -11.78 5.79 1.72
N VAL A 285 -12.28 6.04 2.95
CA VAL A 285 -13.72 6.07 3.27
C VAL A 285 -14.46 7.02 2.34
N ASP A 286 -13.95 8.24 2.13
CA ASP A 286 -14.54 9.22 1.19
C ASP A 286 -14.75 8.63 -0.21
N THR A 287 -13.71 7.97 -0.75
CA THR A 287 -13.79 7.29 -2.06
C THR A 287 -14.85 6.19 -2.05
N TYR A 288 -14.93 5.38 -1.01
CA TYR A 288 -15.92 4.30 -0.92
C TYR A 288 -17.34 4.81 -0.75
N LEU A 289 -17.56 5.86 0.05
CA LEU A 289 -18.87 6.49 0.21
C LEU A 289 -19.36 7.07 -1.12
N PHE A 290 -18.47 7.73 -1.88
CA PHE A 290 -18.80 8.20 -3.22
C PHE A 290 -19.20 7.05 -4.16
N ILE A 291 -18.39 5.98 -4.22
CA ILE A 291 -18.68 4.81 -5.07
C ILE A 291 -20.02 4.18 -4.71
N VAL A 292 -20.27 3.97 -3.42
CA VAL A 292 -21.53 3.38 -2.95
C VAL A 292 -22.71 4.26 -3.34
N SER A 293 -22.63 5.57 -3.13
CA SER A 293 -23.70 6.50 -3.50
C SER A 293 -23.94 6.54 -5.01
N TYR A 294 -22.88 6.57 -5.82
CA TYR A 294 -22.98 6.63 -7.28
C TYR A 294 -23.64 5.38 -7.86
N PHE A 295 -23.13 4.19 -7.53
CA PHE A 295 -23.63 2.92 -8.08
C PHE A 295 -24.92 2.39 -7.43
N GLN A 296 -25.50 3.12 -6.47
CA GLN A 296 -26.89 2.91 -6.06
C GLN A 296 -27.88 3.40 -7.12
N HIS A 297 -27.47 4.36 -7.94
CA HIS A 297 -28.32 5.05 -8.91
C HIS A 297 -27.86 4.89 -10.36
N ALA A 298 -26.62 4.43 -10.58
CA ALA A 298 -26.04 4.20 -11.89
C ALA A 298 -25.89 2.70 -12.20
N ASP A 299 -25.74 2.38 -13.48
CA ASP A 299 -25.44 1.03 -13.92
C ASP A 299 -24.08 0.56 -13.41
N TYR A 300 -24.02 -0.69 -12.98
CA TYR A 300 -22.77 -1.34 -12.63
C TYR A 300 -21.87 -1.51 -13.87
N TRP A 301 -20.56 -1.62 -13.63
CA TRP A 301 -19.55 -1.77 -14.66
C TRP A 301 -19.34 -3.21 -15.15
N TRP A 302 -19.93 -4.23 -14.52
CA TRP A 302 -19.89 -5.63 -14.99
C TRP A 302 -18.48 -6.13 -15.38
N PHE A 303 -17.46 -5.86 -14.54
CA PHE A 303 -16.04 -6.16 -14.77
C PHE A 303 -15.33 -5.41 -15.92
N SER A 304 -15.94 -4.38 -16.53
CA SER A 304 -15.35 -3.67 -17.66
C SER A 304 -13.94 -3.11 -17.39
N ILE A 305 -13.64 -2.72 -16.14
CA ILE A 305 -12.31 -2.28 -15.71
C ILE A 305 -11.19 -3.31 -15.99
N PHE A 306 -11.49 -4.61 -16.01
CA PHE A 306 -10.51 -5.67 -16.25
C PHE A 306 -10.26 -5.93 -17.74
N GLN A 307 -11.10 -5.43 -18.65
CA GLN A 307 -10.88 -5.55 -20.09
C GLN A 307 -9.56 -4.90 -20.53
N ASN A 308 -9.08 -3.93 -19.75
CA ASN A 308 -7.83 -3.19 -19.98
C ASN A 308 -6.57 -3.92 -19.50
N LEU A 309 -6.69 -5.06 -18.84
CA LEU A 309 -5.55 -5.75 -18.24
C LEU A 309 -4.46 -6.13 -19.27
N PRO A 310 -4.78 -6.63 -20.47
CA PRO A 310 -3.77 -6.88 -21.50
C PRO A 310 -3.02 -5.61 -21.93
N ALA A 311 -3.76 -4.52 -22.19
CA ALA A 311 -3.20 -3.23 -22.58
C ALA A 311 -2.34 -2.58 -21.47
N SER A 312 -2.57 -2.96 -20.22
CA SER A 312 -1.88 -2.39 -19.07
C SER A 312 -0.37 -2.63 -19.08
N PHE A 313 0.11 -3.70 -19.74
CA PHE A 313 1.53 -4.01 -19.88
C PHE A 313 2.22 -3.30 -21.06
N MET A 314 1.46 -2.64 -21.94
CA MET A 314 2.02 -1.91 -23.09
C MET A 314 2.39 -0.47 -22.68
N PRO A 315 3.57 0.05 -23.03
CA PRO A 315 3.89 1.46 -22.83
C PRO A 315 2.89 2.37 -23.57
N SER A 316 2.46 3.47 -22.94
CA SER A 316 1.53 4.42 -23.58
C SER A 316 2.12 5.06 -24.85
N LEU A 317 3.45 5.07 -25.01
CA LEU A 317 4.11 5.49 -26.25
C LEU A 317 3.73 4.62 -27.46
N LEU A 318 3.49 3.32 -27.23
CA LEU A 318 3.12 2.37 -28.28
C LEU A 318 1.61 2.23 -28.45
N TYR A 319 0.83 2.74 -27.50
CA TYR A 319 -0.63 2.71 -27.55
C TYR A 319 -1.19 4.05 -27.04
N PRO A 320 -1.34 5.05 -27.93
CA PRO A 320 -1.79 6.39 -27.55
C PRO A 320 -3.18 6.43 -26.92
N ASP A 321 -4.09 5.56 -27.37
CA ASP A 321 -5.46 5.45 -26.85
C ASP A 321 -5.55 4.49 -25.65
N LYS A 322 -4.41 4.17 -25.03
CA LYS A 322 -4.35 3.26 -23.89
C LYS A 322 -5.26 3.75 -22.75
N PRO A 323 -6.21 2.92 -22.28
CA PRO A 323 -6.97 3.21 -21.08
C PRO A 323 -6.07 3.26 -19.84
N PRO A 324 -6.41 4.05 -18.80
CA PRO A 324 -5.60 4.13 -17.60
C PRO A 324 -5.53 2.76 -16.91
N VAL A 325 -4.32 2.40 -16.46
CA VAL A 325 -4.10 1.20 -15.64
C VAL A 325 -4.70 1.37 -14.25
N ASP A 326 -4.71 2.61 -13.76
CA ASP A 326 -5.31 3.00 -12.49
C ASP A 326 -6.80 3.27 -12.69
N GLU A 327 -7.62 2.35 -12.23
CA GLU A 327 -9.07 2.47 -12.33
C GLU A 327 -9.65 3.62 -11.49
N GLY A 328 -8.88 4.15 -10.53
CA GLY A 328 -9.29 5.33 -9.76
C GLY A 328 -9.43 6.60 -10.60
N VAL A 329 -8.85 6.64 -11.80
CA VAL A 329 -9.03 7.72 -12.77
C VAL A 329 -10.48 7.80 -13.25
N TYR A 330 -11.13 6.64 -13.45
CA TYR A 330 -12.55 6.59 -13.79
C TYR A 330 -13.42 7.10 -12.64
N ILE A 331 -13.16 6.63 -11.41
CA ILE A 331 -13.89 7.07 -10.22
C ILE A 331 -13.75 8.57 -10.01
N ARG A 332 -12.54 9.12 -10.19
CA ARG A 332 -12.32 10.55 -10.11
C ARG A 332 -13.10 11.32 -11.18
N SER A 333 -13.10 10.83 -12.42
CA SER A 333 -13.84 11.45 -13.51
C SER A 333 -15.35 11.44 -13.28
N LEU A 334 -15.90 10.36 -12.69
CA LEU A 334 -17.30 10.31 -12.26
C LEU A 334 -17.62 11.41 -11.23
N LEU A 335 -16.73 11.63 -10.25
CA LEU A 335 -16.90 12.69 -9.24
C LEU A 335 -16.88 14.10 -9.86
N GLU A 336 -16.18 14.28 -10.98
CA GLU A 336 -16.15 15.53 -11.75
C GLU A 336 -17.36 15.68 -12.70
N GLY A 337 -18.33 14.75 -12.65
CA GLY A 337 -19.56 14.83 -13.42
C GLY A 337 -19.51 14.16 -14.80
N TYR A 338 -18.44 13.42 -15.12
CA TYR A 338 -18.36 12.68 -16.37
C TYR A 338 -19.30 11.48 -16.31
N ALA A 339 -20.09 11.26 -17.35
CA ALA A 339 -20.86 10.03 -17.53
C ALA A 339 -20.02 9.05 -18.36
N LEU A 340 -19.50 7.99 -17.73
CA LEU A 340 -18.63 7.05 -18.41
C LEU A 340 -18.78 5.61 -17.92
N THR A 341 -18.41 4.68 -18.80
CA THR A 341 -18.19 3.28 -18.48
C THR A 341 -16.83 2.89 -19.07
N PRO A 342 -15.92 2.26 -18.29
CA PRO A 342 -14.67 1.74 -18.83
C PRO A 342 -14.93 0.76 -19.99
N PRO A 343 -14.05 0.67 -21.00
CA PRO A 343 -12.76 1.34 -21.11
C PRO A 343 -12.82 2.68 -21.88
N ILE A 344 -12.14 3.72 -21.38
CA ILE A 344 -11.96 5.01 -22.06
C ILE A 344 -10.47 5.38 -22.04
N PRO A 345 -9.90 5.98 -23.11
CA PRO A 345 -8.52 6.42 -23.13
C PRO A 345 -8.17 7.37 -21.99
N ALA A 346 -6.95 7.24 -21.44
CA ALA A 346 -6.52 8.05 -20.29
C ALA A 346 -6.52 9.57 -20.56
N ARG A 347 -6.35 9.98 -21.83
CA ARG A 347 -6.34 11.40 -22.24
C ARG A 347 -7.72 12.06 -22.18
N ASP A 348 -8.78 11.27 -22.21
CA ASP A 348 -10.17 11.76 -22.22
C ASP A 348 -10.78 11.76 -20.81
N LEU A 349 -9.95 11.52 -19.79
CA LEU A 349 -10.34 11.39 -18.40
C LEU A 349 -9.69 12.48 -17.55
N TYR A 350 -10.28 12.75 -16.40
CA TYR A 350 -9.71 13.70 -15.45
C TYR A 350 -8.34 13.20 -14.95
N PRO A 351 -7.27 14.02 -14.97
CA PRO A 351 -5.89 13.57 -14.71
C PRO A 351 -5.57 13.41 -13.21
N SER A 352 -6.44 12.74 -12.47
CA SER A 352 -6.26 12.41 -11.05
C SER A 352 -6.98 11.10 -10.73
N SER A 353 -6.65 10.48 -9.59
CA SER A 353 -7.13 9.14 -9.24
C SER A 353 -7.71 9.08 -7.83
N LEU A 354 -8.86 8.42 -7.70
CA LEU A 354 -9.48 7.99 -6.45
C LEU A 354 -9.57 6.45 -6.45
N PRO A 355 -8.54 5.75 -5.92
CA PRO A 355 -8.42 4.31 -6.12
C PRO A 355 -9.53 3.56 -5.35
N PRO A 356 -10.37 2.78 -6.04
CA PRO A 356 -11.53 2.08 -5.45
C PRO A 356 -11.16 0.81 -4.66
N GLU A 357 -9.95 0.27 -4.84
CA GLU A 357 -9.50 -0.96 -4.19
C GLU A 357 -10.49 -2.14 -4.33
N THR A 358 -10.37 -3.18 -3.47
CA THR A 358 -11.21 -4.39 -3.59
C THR A 358 -12.68 -4.08 -3.33
N LEU A 359 -13.00 -3.24 -2.34
CA LEU A 359 -14.38 -2.92 -1.99
C LEU A 359 -15.05 -2.11 -3.09
N GLY A 360 -14.44 -1.01 -3.50
CA GLY A 360 -15.00 -0.12 -4.52
C GLY A 360 -15.11 -0.81 -5.87
N ASN A 361 -14.10 -1.61 -6.28
CA ASN A 361 -14.19 -2.36 -7.54
C ASN A 361 -15.27 -3.44 -7.49
N GLY A 362 -15.41 -4.14 -6.35
CA GLY A 362 -16.49 -5.10 -6.17
C GLY A 362 -17.86 -4.44 -6.24
N TYR A 363 -18.04 -3.30 -5.55
CA TYR A 363 -19.29 -2.56 -5.54
C TYR A 363 -19.64 -1.97 -6.90
N ALA A 364 -18.67 -1.35 -7.58
CA ALA A 364 -18.86 -0.83 -8.94
C ALA A 364 -19.20 -1.95 -9.95
N ALA A 365 -18.75 -3.19 -9.71
CA ALA A 365 -19.00 -4.29 -10.63
C ALA A 365 -20.39 -4.93 -10.45
N PHE A 366 -20.86 -5.17 -9.21
CA PHE A 366 -22.13 -5.86 -8.93
C PHE A 366 -22.75 -5.49 -7.55
N GLY A 367 -22.48 -4.29 -7.05
CA GLY A 367 -22.91 -3.87 -5.71
C GLY A 367 -22.39 -4.79 -4.61
N MET A 368 -23.24 -5.09 -3.62
CA MET A 368 -22.87 -5.90 -2.47
C MET A 368 -22.45 -7.35 -2.84
N ALA A 369 -23.06 -7.94 -3.87
CA ALA A 369 -22.67 -9.26 -4.36
C ALA A 369 -21.25 -9.24 -4.95
N GLY A 370 -20.90 -8.17 -5.65
CA GLY A 370 -19.55 -7.96 -6.17
C GLY A 370 -18.51 -7.78 -5.07
N VAL A 371 -18.84 -7.06 -3.99
CA VAL A 371 -17.98 -6.96 -2.80
C VAL A 371 -17.67 -8.35 -2.24
N ALA A 372 -18.68 -9.20 -2.06
CA ALA A 372 -18.48 -10.56 -1.58
C ALA A 372 -17.56 -11.37 -2.52
N ALA A 373 -17.83 -11.35 -3.83
CA ALA A 373 -17.03 -12.06 -4.81
C ALA A 373 -15.56 -11.59 -4.83
N PHE A 374 -15.31 -10.28 -4.74
CA PHE A 374 -13.98 -9.70 -4.80
C PHE A 374 -13.18 -10.00 -3.52
N PHE A 375 -13.79 -9.95 -2.33
CA PHE A 375 -13.11 -10.36 -1.10
C PHE A 375 -12.84 -11.87 -1.05
N ALA A 376 -13.71 -12.70 -1.64
CA ALA A 376 -13.45 -14.13 -1.79
C ALA A 376 -12.27 -14.39 -2.73
N LEU A 377 -12.23 -13.73 -3.89
CA LEU A 377 -11.10 -13.79 -4.82
C LEU A 377 -9.82 -13.30 -4.13
N LYS A 378 -9.89 -12.21 -3.37
CA LYS A 378 -8.76 -11.68 -2.59
C LYS A 378 -8.21 -12.74 -1.63
N ALA A 379 -9.07 -13.41 -0.88
CA ALA A 379 -8.67 -14.46 0.06
C ALA A 379 -8.02 -15.65 -0.67
N TRP A 380 -8.58 -16.07 -1.81
CA TRP A 380 -7.99 -17.12 -2.65
C TRP A 380 -6.59 -16.75 -3.13
N CYS A 381 -6.39 -15.54 -3.67
CA CYS A 381 -5.08 -15.05 -4.09
C CYS A 381 -4.09 -14.94 -2.91
N PHE A 382 -4.55 -14.55 -1.71
CA PHE A 382 -3.72 -14.59 -0.50
C PHE A 382 -3.22 -16.00 -0.18
N ARG A 383 -4.09 -17.01 -0.26
CA ARG A 383 -3.68 -18.41 -0.03
C ARG A 383 -2.67 -18.85 -1.07
N LEU A 384 -2.91 -18.51 -2.34
CA LEU A 384 -1.99 -18.81 -3.43
C LEU A 384 -0.62 -18.17 -3.19
N ALA A 385 -0.58 -16.86 -2.94
CA ALA A 385 0.65 -16.11 -2.72
C ALA A 385 1.49 -16.69 -1.57
N PHE A 386 0.88 -17.01 -0.42
CA PHE A 386 1.57 -17.61 0.72
C PHE A 386 1.94 -19.09 0.53
N SER A 387 1.34 -19.78 -0.44
CA SER A 387 1.76 -21.12 -0.85
C SER A 387 2.95 -21.12 -1.80
N LEU A 388 3.24 -19.99 -2.47
CA LEU A 388 4.36 -19.88 -3.41
C LEU A 388 5.69 -20.07 -2.69
N ARG A 389 6.48 -21.02 -3.19
CA ARG A 389 7.82 -21.31 -2.68
C ARG A 389 8.86 -20.55 -3.51
N LEU A 390 9.00 -19.25 -3.24
CA LEU A 390 10.02 -18.43 -3.89
C LEU A 390 11.41 -18.73 -3.29
N GLY A 391 12.13 -19.66 -3.92
CA GLY A 391 13.59 -19.63 -4.05
C GLY A 391 14.49 -19.79 -2.80
N ALA A 392 15.80 -19.74 -3.06
CA ALA A 392 16.88 -20.15 -2.13
C ALA A 392 17.28 -19.10 -1.09
N TRP A 393 16.75 -17.87 -1.20
CA TRP A 393 17.04 -16.74 -0.30
C TRP A 393 15.74 -16.27 0.35
N LYS A 394 15.68 -16.30 1.69
CA LYS A 394 14.48 -15.93 2.45
C LYS A 394 14.02 -14.48 2.23
N ALA A 395 14.89 -13.60 1.71
CA ALA A 395 14.57 -12.21 1.43
C ALA A 395 13.53 -12.04 0.32
N LEU A 396 13.61 -12.84 -0.75
CA LEU A 396 12.71 -12.73 -1.91
C LEU A 396 11.25 -13.07 -1.56
N PRO A 397 10.91 -14.23 -0.96
CA PRO A 397 9.54 -14.54 -0.57
C PRO A 397 9.02 -13.53 0.45
N MET A 398 9.84 -13.12 1.42
CA MET A 398 9.42 -12.15 2.43
C MET A 398 9.02 -10.82 1.81
N VAL A 399 9.85 -10.24 0.94
CA VAL A 399 9.54 -8.96 0.27
C VAL A 399 8.27 -9.09 -0.58
N PHE A 400 8.17 -10.13 -1.40
CA PHE A 400 6.98 -10.39 -2.20
C PHE A 400 5.72 -10.48 -1.33
N LEU A 401 5.76 -11.27 -0.25
CA LEU A 401 4.62 -11.47 0.64
C LEU A 401 4.25 -10.19 1.40
N VAL A 402 5.22 -9.39 1.84
CA VAL A 402 4.93 -8.09 2.49
C VAL A 402 4.27 -7.13 1.51
N CYS A 403 4.78 -7.02 0.28
CA CYS A 403 4.16 -6.23 -0.79
C CYS A 403 2.74 -6.69 -1.07
N PHE A 404 2.56 -8.02 -1.19
CA PHE A 404 1.27 -8.61 -1.44
C PHE A 404 0.29 -8.32 -0.30
N ALA A 405 0.69 -8.55 0.95
CA ALA A 405 -0.17 -8.35 2.10
C ALA A 405 -0.57 -6.89 2.32
N TYR A 406 0.34 -5.95 2.04
CA TYR A 406 0.09 -4.52 2.19
C TYR A 406 -0.69 -3.92 1.02
N ASN A 407 -0.35 -4.30 -0.21
CA ASN A 407 -0.77 -3.57 -1.41
C ASN A 407 -1.81 -4.30 -2.26
N PHE A 408 -1.98 -5.63 -2.09
CA PHE A 408 -2.88 -6.37 -2.96
C PHE A 408 -4.33 -5.95 -2.76
N GLN A 409 -4.94 -5.55 -3.87
CA GLN A 409 -6.36 -5.33 -4.03
C GLN A 409 -6.76 -5.97 -5.36
N VAL A 410 -8.00 -6.44 -5.45
CA VAL A 410 -8.55 -6.96 -6.71
C VAL A 410 -8.82 -5.78 -7.63
N SER A 411 -7.81 -5.42 -8.43
CA SER A 411 -7.75 -4.25 -9.30
C SER A 411 -6.69 -4.45 -10.39
N PRO A 412 -6.88 -3.92 -11.61
CA PRO A 412 -5.87 -3.96 -12.66
C PRO A 412 -4.52 -3.38 -12.21
N LEU A 413 -4.52 -2.20 -11.59
CA LEU A 413 -3.30 -1.54 -11.13
C LEU A 413 -2.49 -2.39 -10.15
N ARG A 414 -3.13 -2.97 -9.12
CA ARG A 414 -2.40 -3.76 -8.12
C ARG A 414 -1.93 -5.09 -8.69
N LEU A 415 -2.68 -5.69 -9.62
CA LEU A 415 -2.25 -6.89 -10.33
C LEU A 415 -0.95 -6.63 -11.11
N VAL A 416 -0.89 -5.55 -11.89
CA VAL A 416 0.33 -5.16 -12.62
C VAL A 416 1.49 -4.91 -11.66
N GLN A 417 1.27 -4.16 -10.57
CA GLN A 417 2.32 -3.90 -9.57
C GLN A 417 2.86 -5.18 -8.94
N ILE A 418 2.00 -6.13 -8.59
CA ILE A 418 2.42 -7.40 -7.98
C ILE A 418 3.14 -8.30 -8.97
N LEU A 419 2.70 -8.34 -10.22
CA LEU A 419 3.39 -9.07 -11.28
C LEU A 419 4.78 -8.48 -11.55
N GLN A 420 4.93 -7.16 -11.51
CA GLN A 420 6.24 -6.50 -11.58
C GLN A 420 7.15 -6.89 -10.42
N VAL A 421 6.65 -6.83 -9.17
CA VAL A 421 7.44 -7.27 -7.99
C VAL A 421 7.84 -8.74 -8.13
N LEU A 422 6.90 -9.61 -8.54
CA LEU A 422 7.16 -11.03 -8.75
C LEU A 422 8.23 -11.25 -9.81
N ALA A 423 8.14 -10.56 -10.95
CA ALA A 423 9.14 -10.65 -12.02
C ALA A 423 10.53 -10.23 -11.54
N VAL A 424 10.65 -9.15 -10.77
CA VAL A 424 11.92 -8.71 -10.16
C VAL A 424 12.46 -9.76 -9.19
N CYS A 425 11.60 -10.31 -8.31
CA CYS A 425 12.00 -11.37 -7.38
C CYS A 425 12.48 -12.63 -8.12
N LEU A 426 11.82 -13.02 -9.21
CA LEU A 426 12.21 -14.17 -10.04
C LEU A 426 13.54 -13.92 -10.76
N ALA A 427 13.71 -12.75 -11.38
CA ALA A 427 14.95 -12.37 -12.05
C ALA A 427 16.15 -12.41 -11.09
N LEU A 428 16.00 -11.83 -9.89
CA LEU A 428 17.03 -11.86 -8.86
C LEU A 428 17.29 -13.28 -8.33
N ASN A 429 16.25 -14.12 -8.19
CA ASN A 429 16.44 -15.52 -7.80
C ASN A 429 17.28 -16.30 -8.82
N VAL A 430 17.07 -16.07 -10.12
CA VAL A 430 17.88 -16.68 -11.20
C VAL A 430 19.32 -16.21 -11.11
N LEU A 431 19.53 -14.88 -11.01
CA LEU A 431 20.85 -14.28 -10.92
C LEU A 431 21.66 -14.81 -9.72
N ILE A 432 21.02 -14.89 -8.55
CA ILE A 432 21.65 -15.41 -7.33
C ILE A 432 22.05 -16.88 -7.48
N ARG A 433 21.21 -17.70 -8.12
CA ARG A 433 21.51 -19.12 -8.36
C ARG A 433 22.70 -19.28 -9.30
N PHE A 434 22.78 -18.47 -10.34
CA PHE A 434 23.88 -18.48 -11.30
C PHE A 434 25.23 -18.20 -10.60
N PHE A 435 25.33 -17.11 -9.83
CA PHE A 435 26.56 -16.76 -9.11
C PHE A 435 26.94 -17.73 -7.99
N ARG A 436 25.98 -18.46 -7.41
CA ARG A 436 26.30 -19.51 -6.42
C ARG A 436 26.91 -20.74 -7.07
N LYS A 437 26.42 -21.14 -8.25
CA LYS A 437 26.91 -22.32 -8.97
C LYS A 437 28.33 -22.14 -9.51
N SER A 438 28.74 -20.91 -9.80
CA SER A 438 30.11 -20.58 -10.24
C SER A 438 31.14 -20.50 -9.10
N SER A 439 30.69 -20.60 -7.84
CA SER A 439 31.55 -20.51 -6.64
C SER A 439 31.81 -21.85 -5.95
N THR A 440 31.41 -22.94 -6.60
CA THR A 440 31.70 -24.35 -6.28
C THR A 440 32.43 -24.94 -7.46
#